data_AF-A0A9W6T5R4-F1
#
_entry.id   AF-A0A9W6T5R4-F1
#
_cell.length_a   1.000
_cell.length_b   1.000
_cell.length_c   1.000
_cell.angle_alpha   90.00
_cell.angle_beta   90.00
_cell.angle_gamma   90.00
#
_symmetry.space_group_name_H-M   'P 1'
#
loop_
_entity.id
_entity.type
_entity.pdbx_description
1 polymer ?
#
loop_
_entity_poly.entity_id
_entity_poly.type
_entity_poly.pdbx_seq_one_letter_code
_entity_poly.pdbx_strand_id
1 'polypeptide(L)'
;MLQLEPQNLLIKEAFTNAFKQDYQPISLDRIITDFDFTNYHISTPESKEKILFSISIKCWNDLVKYGVLDLLSSKYSNFKNLTLLSQPEIGYDFSMYIDLEVKDINEDEISEIINELSLLKRNCFAAPYLKAFKRYEELAKQSPPDPNNLYGEDSVISSNANEESFSQPSLKMKQIKYSQKFSYKNFQMLEKDQSKKHHKSSILILNHH
;
A
#
# COMPACT_ATOMS: atom_id res chain seq x y z
N MET A 1 -15.20 -15.94 5.20
CA MET A 1 -14.09 -15.35 4.42
C MET A 1 -12.82 -15.48 5.25
N LEU A 2 -11.84 -16.29 4.82
CA LEU A 2 -10.62 -16.56 5.60
C LEU A 2 -9.49 -15.56 5.34
N GLN A 3 -9.42 -15.02 4.12
CA GLN A 3 -8.50 -13.94 3.73
C GLN A 3 -9.29 -12.67 3.50
N LEU A 4 -8.77 -11.53 3.95
CA LEU A 4 -9.36 -10.23 3.67
C LEU A 4 -8.94 -9.80 2.27
N GLU A 5 -9.91 -9.40 1.47
CA GLU A 5 -9.67 -8.83 0.15
C GLU A 5 -8.97 -7.47 0.28
N PRO A 6 -7.94 -7.18 -0.53
CA PRO A 6 -7.22 -5.91 -0.46
C PRO A 6 -8.00 -4.74 -1.07
N GLN A 7 -8.93 -5.01 -1.98
CA GLN A 7 -9.78 -3.99 -2.61
C GLN A 7 -10.91 -3.53 -1.69
N ASN A 8 -11.21 -2.23 -1.73
CA ASN A 8 -12.43 -1.72 -1.13
C ASN A 8 -13.63 -1.99 -2.06
N LEU A 9 -14.52 -2.88 -1.61
CA LEU A 9 -15.66 -3.35 -2.40
C LEU A 9 -16.66 -2.21 -2.74
N LEU A 10 -16.90 -1.29 -1.81
CA LEU A 10 -17.82 -0.17 -2.03
C LEU A 10 -17.29 0.80 -3.09
N ILE A 11 -15.99 1.06 -3.08
CA ILE A 11 -15.32 1.89 -4.09
C ILE A 11 -15.39 1.21 -5.45
N LYS A 12 -15.07 -0.09 -5.50
CA LYS A 12 -15.14 -0.89 -6.73
C LYS A 12 -16.54 -0.83 -7.33
N GLU A 13 -17.58 -1.12 -6.55
CA GLU A 13 -18.96 -1.09 -7.01
C GLU A 13 -19.41 0.31 -7.44
N ALA A 14 -19.01 1.36 -6.71
CA ALA A 14 -19.34 2.74 -7.06
C ALA A 14 -18.80 3.11 -8.44
N PHE A 15 -17.51 2.84 -8.70
CA PHE A 15 -16.89 3.15 -9.98
C PHE A 15 -17.35 2.20 -11.10
N THR A 16 -17.56 0.90 -10.81
CA THR A 16 -18.17 -0.01 -11.80
C THR A 16 -19.53 0.48 -12.26
N ASN A 17 -20.35 1.05 -11.37
CA ASN A 17 -21.62 1.62 -11.78
C ASN A 17 -21.46 2.94 -12.54
N ALA A 18 -20.51 3.79 -12.15
CA ALA A 18 -20.25 5.07 -12.82
C ALA A 18 -19.73 4.92 -14.26
N PHE A 19 -18.99 3.85 -14.56
CA PHE A 19 -18.45 3.58 -15.90
C PHE A 19 -19.39 2.77 -16.81
N LYS A 20 -20.62 2.46 -16.38
CA LYS A 20 -21.60 1.79 -17.27
C LYS A 20 -22.03 2.72 -18.39
N GLN A 21 -22.22 2.19 -19.60
CA GLN A 21 -22.70 2.97 -20.76
C GLN A 21 -24.05 3.66 -20.50
N ASP A 22 -24.94 3.00 -19.74
CA ASP A 22 -26.26 3.54 -19.38
C ASP A 22 -26.25 4.37 -18.08
N TYR A 23 -25.07 4.73 -17.57
CA TYR A 23 -24.96 5.52 -16.34
C TYR A 23 -25.51 6.92 -16.56
N GLN A 24 -26.46 7.32 -15.72
CA GLN A 24 -26.94 8.70 -15.65
C GLN A 24 -26.13 9.43 -14.58
N PRO A 25 -25.35 10.48 -14.95
CA PRO A 25 -24.58 11.25 -13.99
C PRO A 25 -25.48 11.84 -12.90
N ILE A 26 -25.23 11.45 -11.65
CA ILE A 26 -25.90 11.97 -10.46
C ILE A 26 -24.93 12.81 -9.64
N SER A 27 -25.49 13.75 -8.85
CA SER A 27 -24.69 14.45 -7.84
C SER A 27 -24.29 13.46 -6.76
N LEU A 28 -22.99 13.36 -6.48
CA LEU A 28 -22.43 12.50 -5.44
C LEU A 28 -21.85 13.36 -4.32
N ASP A 29 -22.07 12.90 -3.10
CA ASP A 29 -21.40 13.35 -1.87
C ASP A 29 -21.50 12.19 -0.88
N ARG A 30 -20.45 11.37 -0.80
CA ARG A 30 -20.43 10.17 0.05
C ARG A 30 -19.07 10.01 0.71
N ILE A 31 -19.12 9.72 2.01
CA ILE A 31 -17.94 9.34 2.80
C ILE A 31 -17.98 7.83 3.05
N ILE A 32 -16.86 7.15 2.78
CA ILE A 32 -16.70 5.71 2.99
C ILE A 32 -15.54 5.49 3.96
N THR A 33 -15.79 4.79 5.06
CA THR A 33 -14.75 4.44 6.04
C THR A 33 -14.20 3.04 5.76
N ASP A 34 -12.91 2.86 6.00
CA ASP A 34 -12.16 1.62 5.82
C ASP A 34 -11.22 1.37 7.02
N PHE A 35 -10.55 0.23 7.05
CA PHE A 35 -9.64 -0.16 8.13
C PHE A 35 -8.50 0.86 8.34
N ASP A 36 -7.85 0.78 9.50
CA ASP A 36 -6.68 1.61 9.85
C ASP A 36 -6.95 3.13 9.84
N PHE A 37 -8.17 3.53 10.24
CA PHE A 37 -8.59 4.94 10.27
C PHE A 37 -8.44 5.62 8.91
N THR A 38 -8.85 4.92 7.85
CA THR A 38 -8.85 5.45 6.48
C THR A 38 -10.27 5.88 6.12
N ASN A 39 -10.42 7.08 5.57
CA ASN A 39 -11.68 7.58 5.03
C ASN A 39 -11.50 7.96 3.57
N TYR A 40 -12.51 7.68 2.77
CA TYR A 40 -12.62 8.12 1.40
C TYR A 40 -13.77 9.09 1.26
N HIS A 41 -13.66 9.98 0.28
CA HIS A 41 -14.72 10.88 -0.11
C HIS A 41 -14.89 10.81 -1.63
N ILE A 42 -16.13 10.57 -2.05
CA ILE A 42 -16.54 10.52 -3.45
C ILE A 42 -17.57 11.62 -3.63
N SER A 43 -17.21 12.67 -4.35
CA SER A 43 -18.07 13.83 -4.56
C SER A 43 -18.02 14.33 -6.01
N THR A 44 -18.98 15.18 -6.39
CA THR A 44 -19.01 15.83 -7.71
C THR A 44 -19.18 17.35 -7.53
N PRO A 45 -18.14 18.08 -7.08
CA PRO A 45 -18.26 19.49 -6.75
C PRO A 45 -18.38 20.40 -8.00
N GLU A 46 -17.77 20.01 -9.12
CA GLU A 46 -17.74 20.81 -10.36
C GLU A 46 -18.84 20.41 -11.36
N SER A 47 -18.89 19.13 -11.72
CA SER A 47 -19.84 18.56 -12.69
C SER A 47 -20.21 17.15 -12.24
N LYS A 48 -21.41 16.69 -12.61
CA LYS A 48 -21.86 15.31 -12.38
C LYS A 48 -21.02 14.28 -13.15
N GLU A 49 -20.34 14.71 -14.22
CA GLU A 49 -19.48 13.88 -15.06
C GLU A 49 -18.04 13.79 -14.54
N LYS A 50 -17.67 14.63 -13.56
CA LYS A 50 -16.35 14.67 -12.96
C LYS A 50 -16.42 14.30 -11.48
N ILE A 51 -15.94 13.12 -11.15
CA ILE A 51 -15.93 12.62 -9.78
C ILE A 51 -14.62 13.05 -9.11
N LEU A 52 -14.71 13.79 -8.01
CA LEU A 52 -13.62 14.00 -7.09
C LEU A 52 -13.53 12.80 -6.15
N PHE A 53 -12.35 12.19 -6.10
CA PHE A 53 -12.06 11.08 -5.19
C PHE A 53 -10.88 11.43 -4.30
N SER A 54 -11.16 11.50 -3.00
CA SER A 54 -10.20 11.88 -1.98
C SER A 54 -10.03 10.77 -0.94
N ILE A 55 -8.84 10.66 -0.38
CA ILE A 55 -8.50 9.73 0.70
C ILE A 55 -7.83 10.47 1.85
N SER A 56 -8.18 10.09 3.08
CA SER A 56 -7.51 10.50 4.30
C SER A 56 -7.03 9.27 5.06
N ILE A 57 -5.77 9.29 5.49
CA ILE A 57 -5.12 8.21 6.25
C ILE A 57 -4.42 8.83 7.46
N LYS A 58 -4.71 8.31 8.65
CA LYS A 58 -4.13 8.82 9.91
C LYS A 58 -2.60 8.95 9.92
N CYS A 59 -1.88 8.03 9.27
CA CYS A 59 -0.41 8.03 9.19
C CYS A 59 0.14 8.58 7.87
N TRP A 60 -0.62 9.41 7.14
CA TRP A 60 -0.20 9.96 5.84
C TRP A 60 1.16 10.66 5.87
N ASN A 61 1.39 11.52 6.87
CA ASN A 61 2.65 12.24 7.03
C ASN A 61 3.88 11.31 7.10
N ASP A 62 3.73 10.10 7.62
CA ASP A 62 4.80 9.11 7.61
C ASP A 62 4.97 8.50 6.22
N LEU A 63 3.88 8.17 5.53
CA LEU A 63 3.92 7.67 4.14
C LEU A 63 4.59 8.67 3.18
N VAL A 64 4.39 9.98 3.37
CA VAL A 64 5.07 11.03 2.61
C VAL A 64 6.59 10.94 2.74
N LYS A 65 7.13 10.67 3.94
CA LYS A 65 8.58 10.47 4.16
C LYS A 65 9.14 9.28 3.38
N TYR A 66 8.30 8.31 3.05
CA TYR A 66 8.68 7.14 2.26
C TYR A 66 8.42 7.28 0.76
N GLY A 67 7.98 8.46 0.28
CA GLY A 67 7.82 8.75 -1.16
C GLY A 67 6.48 8.29 -1.73
N VAL A 68 5.40 8.34 -0.92
CA VAL A 68 4.06 7.96 -1.40
C VAL A 68 3.56 8.83 -2.55
N LEU A 69 3.83 10.14 -2.52
CA LEU A 69 3.37 11.07 -3.56
C LEU A 69 3.97 10.72 -4.93
N ASP A 70 5.28 10.43 -4.97
CA ASP A 70 5.98 10.03 -6.20
C ASP A 70 5.43 8.70 -6.74
N LEU A 71 5.16 7.75 -5.85
CA LEU A 71 4.59 6.46 -6.21
C LEU A 71 3.18 6.61 -6.81
N LEU A 72 2.31 7.38 -6.17
CA LEU A 72 0.94 7.59 -6.64
C LEU A 72 0.94 8.38 -7.94
N SER A 73 1.77 9.43 -8.06
CA SER A 73 1.89 10.19 -9.30
C SER A 73 2.35 9.29 -10.45
N SER A 74 3.45 8.55 -10.29
CA SER A 74 3.93 7.65 -11.34
C SER A 74 2.93 6.56 -11.72
N LYS A 75 2.07 6.14 -10.79
CA LYS A 75 1.12 5.06 -11.03
C LYS A 75 -0.16 5.56 -11.70
N TYR A 76 -0.75 6.64 -11.19
CA TYR A 76 -2.04 7.14 -11.67
C TYR A 76 -1.92 8.08 -12.87
N SER A 77 -0.76 8.70 -13.12
CA SER A 77 -0.53 9.48 -14.34
C SER A 77 -0.55 8.66 -15.63
N ASN A 78 -0.52 7.33 -15.55
CA ASN A 78 -0.62 6.46 -16.72
C ASN A 78 -2.04 6.40 -17.30
N PHE A 79 -3.05 6.77 -16.51
CA PHE A 79 -4.45 6.72 -16.93
C PHE A 79 -4.92 8.09 -17.41
N LYS A 80 -5.48 8.16 -18.62
CA LYS A 80 -5.84 9.42 -19.27
C LYS A 80 -7.02 10.15 -18.61
N ASN A 81 -7.93 9.40 -17.98
CA ASN A 81 -9.11 9.95 -17.31
C ASN A 81 -8.87 10.37 -15.85
N LEU A 82 -7.65 10.15 -15.33
CA LEU A 82 -7.30 10.53 -13.97
C LEU A 82 -6.49 11.82 -13.99
N THR A 83 -6.95 12.82 -13.25
CA THR A 83 -6.22 14.07 -13.04
C THR A 83 -5.87 14.21 -11.57
N LEU A 84 -4.58 14.16 -11.26
CA LEU A 84 -4.05 14.34 -9.91
C LEU A 84 -4.13 15.81 -9.50
N LEU A 85 -4.63 16.10 -8.30
CA LEU A 85 -4.63 17.47 -7.77
C LEU A 85 -3.30 17.76 -7.07
N SER A 86 -2.75 18.96 -7.30
CA SER A 86 -1.57 19.44 -6.58
C SER A 86 -1.89 19.78 -5.11
N GLN A 87 -3.13 20.21 -4.84
CA GLN A 87 -3.64 20.43 -3.50
C GLN A 87 -4.84 19.51 -3.28
N PRO A 88 -4.79 18.61 -2.28
CA PRO A 88 -5.92 17.75 -1.99
C PRO A 88 -7.11 18.54 -1.47
N GLU A 89 -8.26 17.90 -1.48
CA GLU A 89 -9.47 18.40 -0.84
C GLU A 89 -9.23 18.70 0.64
N ILE A 90 -9.87 19.76 1.15
CA ILE A 90 -9.71 20.20 2.54
C ILE A 90 -10.12 19.06 3.48
N GLY A 91 -9.20 18.68 4.39
CA GLY A 91 -9.41 17.58 5.33
C GLY A 91 -9.03 16.20 4.80
N TYR A 92 -8.52 16.13 3.57
CA TYR A 92 -8.00 14.91 2.95
C TYR A 92 -6.53 15.05 2.60
N ASP A 93 -5.89 13.91 2.42
CA ASP A 93 -4.44 13.80 2.28
C ASP A 93 -4.01 13.72 0.80
N PHE A 94 -4.87 13.14 -0.03
CA PHE A 94 -4.66 12.98 -1.46
C PHE A 94 -6.00 12.99 -2.20
N SER A 95 -6.03 13.64 -3.36
CA SER A 95 -7.24 13.76 -4.19
C SER A 95 -6.91 13.67 -5.67
N MET A 96 -7.83 13.10 -6.43
CA MET A 96 -7.79 13.08 -7.89
C MET A 96 -9.20 13.19 -8.47
N TYR A 97 -9.28 13.79 -9.66
CA TYR A 97 -10.48 13.78 -10.48
C TYR A 97 -10.50 12.57 -11.41
N ILE A 98 -11.69 12.01 -11.58
CA ILE A 98 -12.01 10.98 -12.55
C ILE A 98 -13.01 11.56 -13.53
N ASP A 99 -12.60 11.67 -14.79
CA ASP A 99 -13.46 12.11 -15.88
C ASP A 99 -14.19 10.91 -16.50
N LEU A 100 -15.52 10.98 -16.55
CA LEU A 100 -16.36 9.94 -17.13
C LEU A 100 -16.58 10.12 -18.65
N GLU A 101 -16.25 11.28 -19.23
CA GLU A 101 -16.55 11.59 -20.63
C GLU A 101 -15.49 11.07 -21.62
N VAL A 102 -14.36 10.53 -21.15
CA VAL A 102 -13.27 10.11 -22.02
C VAL A 102 -13.67 8.85 -22.81
N LYS A 103 -14.07 9.04 -24.07
CA LYS A 103 -14.63 7.98 -24.95
C LYS A 103 -13.58 7.00 -25.51
N ASP A 104 -12.30 7.34 -25.47
CA ASP A 104 -11.22 6.54 -26.08
C ASP A 104 -10.64 5.47 -25.14
N ILE A 105 -11.39 5.04 -24.13
CA ILE A 105 -10.93 4.05 -23.13
C ILE A 105 -11.57 2.71 -23.43
N ASN A 106 -10.74 1.67 -23.59
CA ASN A 106 -11.21 0.32 -23.81
C ASN A 106 -11.79 -0.29 -22.52
N GLU A 107 -12.68 -1.28 -22.63
CA GLU A 107 -13.31 -1.94 -21.47
C GLU A 107 -12.29 -2.56 -20.51
N ASP A 108 -11.19 -3.12 -21.04
CA ASP A 108 -10.10 -3.67 -20.24
C ASP A 108 -9.41 -2.58 -19.39
N GLU A 109 -9.16 -1.41 -19.98
CA GLU A 109 -8.53 -0.28 -19.29
C GLU A 109 -9.46 0.29 -18.21
N ILE A 110 -10.77 0.36 -18.48
CA ILE A 110 -11.78 0.72 -17.47
C ILE A 110 -11.73 -0.25 -16.29
N SER A 111 -11.65 -1.55 -16.56
CA SER A 111 -11.59 -2.57 -15.51
C SER A 111 -10.33 -2.44 -14.65
N GLU A 112 -9.20 -2.10 -15.26
CA GLU A 112 -7.93 -1.85 -14.58
C GLU A 112 -7.99 -0.60 -13.73
N ILE A 113 -8.55 0.50 -14.26
CA ILE A 113 -8.77 1.75 -13.51
C ILE A 113 -9.62 1.46 -12.28
N ILE A 114 -10.78 0.83 -12.44
CA ILE A 114 -11.67 0.50 -11.31
C ILE A 114 -10.92 -0.32 -10.26
N ASN A 115 -10.13 -1.31 -10.68
CA ASN A 115 -9.33 -2.12 -9.77
C ASN A 115 -8.29 -1.28 -9.03
N GLU A 116 -7.57 -0.41 -9.72
CA GLU A 116 -6.54 0.45 -9.11
C GLU A 116 -7.11 1.57 -8.22
N LEU A 117 -8.31 2.07 -8.50
CA LEU A 117 -9.06 2.96 -7.61
C LEU A 117 -9.45 2.23 -6.32
N SER A 118 -9.94 1.00 -6.43
CA SER A 118 -10.32 0.18 -5.27
C SER A 118 -9.14 -0.22 -4.38
N LEU A 119 -7.92 -0.19 -4.92
CA LEU A 119 -6.67 -0.54 -4.24
C LEU A 119 -5.87 0.70 -3.76
N LEU A 120 -6.47 1.89 -3.76
CA LEU A 120 -5.78 3.15 -3.45
C LEU A 120 -5.06 3.09 -2.08
N LYS A 121 -5.73 2.63 -1.02
CA LYS A 121 -5.08 2.45 0.28
C LYS A 121 -3.86 1.52 0.20
N ARG A 122 -3.98 0.35 -0.44
CA ARG A 122 -2.85 -0.59 -0.63
C ARG A 122 -1.69 0.11 -1.34
N ASN A 123 -1.98 0.87 -2.39
CA ASN A 123 -0.98 1.63 -3.14
C ASN A 123 -0.27 2.65 -2.25
N CYS A 124 -1.00 3.37 -1.38
CA CYS A 124 -0.40 4.29 -0.41
C CYS A 124 0.57 3.58 0.54
N PHE A 125 0.15 2.43 1.11
CA PHE A 125 0.97 1.65 2.03
C PHE A 125 2.13 0.91 1.35
N ALA A 126 2.15 0.78 0.03
CA ALA A 126 3.24 0.11 -0.69
C ALA A 126 4.55 0.92 -0.68
N ALA A 127 4.48 2.25 -0.55
CA ALA A 127 5.64 3.14 -0.60
C ALA A 127 6.80 2.76 0.35
N PRO A 128 6.58 2.59 1.67
CA PRO A 128 7.64 2.17 2.59
C PRO A 128 8.28 0.82 2.22
N TYR A 129 7.48 -0.14 1.75
CA TYR A 129 8.00 -1.46 1.35
C TYR A 129 8.86 -1.38 0.09
N LEU A 130 8.40 -0.65 -0.93
CA LEU A 130 9.17 -0.46 -2.16
C LEU A 130 10.50 0.25 -1.87
N LYS A 131 10.51 1.25 -0.99
CA LYS A 131 11.75 1.93 -0.56
C LYS A 131 12.69 0.97 0.19
N ALA A 132 12.15 0.15 1.09
CA ALA A 132 12.93 -0.87 1.79
C ALA A 132 13.49 -1.93 0.82
N PHE A 133 12.72 -2.32 -0.20
CA PHE A 133 13.14 -3.28 -1.20
C PHE A 133 14.26 -2.76 -2.09
N LYS A 134 14.15 -1.51 -2.56
CA LYS A 134 15.24 -0.84 -3.31
C LYS A 134 16.50 -0.77 -2.48
N ARG A 135 16.39 -0.37 -1.21
CA ARG A 135 17.54 -0.30 -0.29
C ARG A 135 18.21 -1.66 -0.10
N TYR A 136 17.42 -2.72 0.03
CA TYR A 136 17.94 -4.08 0.12
C TYR A 136 18.69 -4.49 -1.15
N GLU A 137 18.16 -4.19 -2.33
CA GLU A 137 18.81 -4.53 -3.61
C GLU A 137 20.13 -3.79 -3.81
N GLU A 138 20.21 -2.52 -3.38
CA GLU A 138 21.47 -1.76 -3.38
C GLU A 138 22.52 -2.40 -2.48
N LEU A 139 22.14 -2.75 -1.25
CA LEU A 139 23.03 -3.36 -0.26
C LEU A 139 23.49 -4.74 -0.75
N ALA A 140 22.59 -5.56 -1.30
CA ALA A 140 22.91 -6.88 -1.84
C ALA A 140 23.90 -6.83 -3.01
N LYS A 141 23.91 -5.75 -3.80
CA LYS A 141 24.93 -5.53 -4.86
C LYS A 141 26.29 -5.15 -4.30
N GLN A 142 26.33 -4.41 -3.18
CA GLN A 142 27.58 -3.96 -2.54
C GLN A 142 28.23 -5.06 -1.70
N SER A 143 27.43 -5.98 -1.15
CA SER A 143 27.92 -7.12 -0.37
C SER A 143 27.10 -8.35 -0.77
N PRO A 144 27.52 -9.08 -1.82
CA PRO A 144 26.82 -10.28 -2.25
C PRO A 144 26.82 -11.30 -1.10
N PRO A 145 25.66 -11.91 -0.78
CA PRO A 145 25.61 -12.92 0.27
C PRO A 145 26.49 -14.11 -0.13
N ASP A 146 27.38 -14.53 0.78
CA ASP A 146 28.22 -15.71 0.59
C ASP A 146 27.32 -16.93 0.29
N PRO A 147 27.45 -17.57 -0.90
CA PRO A 147 26.62 -18.70 -1.30
C PRO A 147 26.78 -19.91 -0.36
N ASN A 148 27.85 -19.98 0.43
CA ASN A 148 28.13 -21.09 1.35
C ASN A 148 27.62 -20.84 2.78
N ASN A 149 27.20 -19.63 3.12
CA ASN A 149 26.70 -19.31 4.46
C ASN A 149 25.17 -19.40 4.51
N LEU A 150 24.67 -20.64 4.51
CA LEU A 150 23.23 -20.96 4.53
C LEU A 150 22.52 -20.59 5.84
N TYR A 151 23.26 -20.42 6.95
CA TYR A 151 22.69 -20.31 8.31
C TYR A 151 22.93 -18.97 9.01
N GLY A 152 23.66 -18.02 8.41
CA GLY A 152 23.76 -16.67 8.95
C GLY A 152 24.56 -16.58 10.24
N GLU A 153 25.70 -17.29 10.32
CA GLU A 153 26.74 -16.86 11.25
C GLU A 153 27.46 -15.67 10.60
N ASP A 154 27.25 -14.48 11.16
CA ASP A 154 28.05 -13.31 10.81
C ASP A 154 29.48 -13.59 11.30
N SER A 155 30.45 -13.60 10.39
CA SER A 155 31.84 -13.46 10.83
C SER A 155 32.00 -12.05 11.37
N VAL A 156 32.09 -11.95 12.70
CA VAL A 156 32.46 -10.71 13.40
C VAL A 156 33.76 -10.21 12.77
N ILE A 157 33.69 -9.17 11.94
CA ILE A 157 34.88 -8.44 11.54
C ILE A 157 35.31 -7.69 12.79
N SER A 158 36.32 -8.22 13.48
CA SER A 158 36.98 -7.57 14.60
C SER A 158 37.77 -6.37 14.06
N SER A 159 37.10 -5.24 13.86
CA SER A 159 37.80 -3.95 13.89
C SER A 159 38.09 -3.63 15.35
N ASN A 160 39.38 -3.48 15.63
CA ASN A 160 40.00 -3.27 16.93
C ASN A 160 39.17 -2.44 17.94
N ALA A 161 39.18 -2.95 19.17
CA ALA A 161 38.76 -2.40 20.45
C ALA A 161 38.39 -0.89 20.49
N ASN A 162 37.22 -0.66 21.11
CA ASN A 162 36.66 0.60 21.60
C ASN A 162 35.86 1.44 20.60
N GLU A 163 34.69 0.94 20.19
CA GLU A 163 33.50 1.75 19.90
C GLU A 163 32.29 0.82 19.76
N GLU A 164 31.19 1.10 20.47
CA GLU A 164 29.94 0.35 20.37
C GLU A 164 29.38 0.45 18.94
N SER A 165 29.58 -0.60 18.15
CA SER A 165 29.03 -0.68 16.80
C SER A 165 27.62 -1.28 16.84
N PHE A 166 26.64 -0.43 16.56
CA PHE A 166 25.27 -0.86 16.27
C PHE A 166 25.30 -1.91 15.14
N SER A 167 24.73 -3.08 15.42
CA SER A 167 24.62 -4.22 14.50
C SER A 167 24.17 -3.76 13.11
N GLN A 168 24.99 -4.01 12.09
CA GLN A 168 24.57 -3.79 10.70
C GLN A 168 23.35 -4.67 10.38
N PRO A 169 22.36 -4.16 9.63
CA PRO A 169 21.22 -4.96 9.22
C PRO A 169 21.70 -6.12 8.33
N SER A 170 21.48 -7.35 8.78
CA SER A 170 21.86 -8.57 8.06
C SER A 170 21.30 -8.57 6.64
N LEU A 171 22.19 -8.52 5.65
CA LEU A 171 21.92 -8.43 4.21
C LEU A 171 21.12 -9.60 3.60
N LYS A 172 20.74 -10.62 4.39
CA LYS A 172 20.14 -11.87 3.87
C LYS A 172 18.62 -11.91 3.89
N MET A 173 17.94 -11.11 4.72
CA MET A 173 16.48 -11.17 4.87
C MET A 173 15.83 -9.80 5.02
N LYS A 174 14.72 -9.60 4.29
CA LYS A 174 13.83 -8.45 4.47
C LYS A 174 12.93 -8.71 5.68
N GLN A 175 13.22 -8.05 6.81
CA GLN A 175 12.40 -8.14 8.01
C GLN A 175 11.35 -7.03 8.03
N ILE A 176 10.09 -7.40 8.27
CA ILE A 176 8.99 -6.47 8.53
C ILE A 176 8.48 -6.73 9.94
N LYS A 177 8.49 -5.71 10.79
CA LYS A 177 7.98 -5.80 12.16
C LYS A 177 6.64 -5.09 12.24
N TYR A 178 5.65 -5.77 12.80
CA TYR A 178 4.35 -5.19 13.13
C TYR A 178 4.20 -5.13 14.65
N SER A 179 3.72 -4.00 15.18
CA SER A 179 3.33 -3.86 16.58
C SER A 179 1.85 -3.53 16.63
N GLN A 180 1.07 -4.37 17.32
CA GLN A 180 -0.37 -4.16 17.48
C GLN A 180 -0.72 -4.20 18.97
N LYS A 181 -1.61 -3.29 19.39
CA LYS A 181 -2.18 -3.28 20.75
C LYS A 181 -3.52 -4.00 20.72
N PHE A 182 -3.65 -5.04 21.54
CA PHE A 182 -4.91 -5.77 21.70
C PHE A 182 -5.65 -5.26 22.93
N SER A 183 -6.94 -4.93 22.78
CA SER A 183 -7.76 -4.40 23.89
C SER A 183 -8.50 -5.48 24.68
N TYR A 184 -8.53 -6.74 24.21
CA TYR A 184 -9.31 -7.82 24.81
C TYR A 184 -8.40 -8.90 25.40
N LYS A 185 -8.75 -9.39 26.61
CA LYS A 185 -7.98 -10.38 27.39
C LYS A 185 -7.88 -11.78 26.76
N ASN A 186 -8.73 -12.14 25.79
CA ASN A 186 -8.85 -13.49 25.24
C ASN A 186 -8.53 -13.56 23.74
N PHE A 187 -7.43 -12.95 23.29
CA PHE A 187 -6.98 -13.11 21.90
C PHE A 187 -5.96 -14.26 21.82
N GLN A 188 -6.37 -15.39 21.24
CA GLN A 188 -5.44 -16.47 20.91
C GLN A 188 -4.71 -16.10 19.61
N MET A 189 -3.39 -15.90 19.69
CA MET A 189 -2.55 -15.93 18.50
C MET A 189 -2.55 -17.36 17.96
N LEU A 190 -3.33 -17.61 16.91
CA LEU A 190 -3.28 -18.84 16.13
C LEU A 190 -1.83 -19.11 15.69
N GLU A 191 -1.35 -20.34 15.90
CA GLU A 191 0.02 -20.81 15.63
C GLU A 191 0.50 -20.50 14.19
N LYS A 192 0.99 -19.29 13.94
CA LYS A 192 1.64 -18.94 12.68
C LYS A 192 3.10 -19.37 12.62
N ASP A 193 3.72 -19.59 13.78
CA ASP A 193 5.13 -20.00 13.91
C ASP A 193 5.40 -21.40 13.32
N GLN A 194 4.38 -22.27 13.22
CA GLN A 194 4.53 -23.62 12.66
C GLN A 194 4.36 -23.71 11.13
N SER A 195 4.06 -22.60 10.45
CA SER A 195 3.73 -22.58 9.01
C SER A 195 4.83 -23.16 8.10
N LYS A 196 6.12 -22.99 8.45
CA LYS A 196 7.24 -23.58 7.70
C LYS A 196 7.29 -25.13 7.73
N LYS A 197 6.59 -25.78 8.66
CA LYS A 197 6.50 -27.26 8.69
C LYS A 197 5.74 -27.81 7.49
N HIS A 198 4.78 -27.06 6.97
CA HIS A 198 3.94 -27.48 5.85
C HIS A 198 4.36 -26.86 4.51
N HIS A 199 4.95 -25.66 4.51
CA HIS A 199 5.38 -24.97 3.29
C HIS A 199 6.81 -24.40 3.40
N LYS A 200 7.77 -25.09 2.77
CA LYS A 200 9.21 -24.74 2.84
C LYS A 200 9.57 -23.39 2.20
N SER A 201 8.76 -22.90 1.25
CA SER A 201 8.97 -21.62 0.55
C SER A 201 8.28 -20.43 1.21
N SER A 202 7.59 -20.61 2.34
CA SER A 202 6.87 -19.54 3.03
C SER A 202 7.81 -18.63 3.84
N ILE A 203 7.38 -17.37 4.00
CA ILE A 203 8.04 -16.38 4.86
C ILE A 203 8.07 -16.90 6.31
N LEU A 204 9.19 -16.70 6.99
CA LEU A 204 9.34 -17.07 8.40
C LEU A 204 8.62 -16.01 9.26
N ILE A 205 7.67 -16.45 10.08
CA ILE A 205 6.94 -15.60 11.03
C ILE A 205 7.56 -15.83 12.40
N LEU A 206 7.84 -14.75 13.12
CA LEU A 206 8.36 -14.78 14.49
C LEU A 206 7.45 -13.91 15.36
N ASN A 207 6.94 -14.50 16.44
CA ASN A 207 6.17 -13.78 17.44
C ASN A 207 7.02 -13.52 18.68
N HIS A 208 6.98 -12.28 19.18
CA HIS A 208 7.49 -11.94 20.51
C HIS A 208 6.30 -11.69 21.44
N HIS A 209 6.25 -12.41 22.55
CA HIS A 209 5.26 -12.26 23.61
C HIS A 209 5.63 -11.17 24.60
#